data_AF-A0A7K3MBA0-F1
#
_entry.id   AF-A0A7K3MBA0-F1
#
_cell.length_a   1.000
_cell.length_b   1.000
_cell.length_c   1.000
_cell.angle_alpha   90.00
_cell.angle_beta   90.00
_cell.angle_gamma   90.00
#
_symmetry.space_group_name_H-M   'P 1'
#
loop_
_entity.id
_entity.type
_entity.pdbx_description
1 polymer ?
#
loop_
_entity_poly.entity_id
_entity_poly.type
_entity_poly.pdbx_seq_one_letter_code
_entity_poly.pdbx_strand_id
1 'polypeptide(L)'
;MNAWGIAVTLSIAAATFHASAAVFQERIAGAHSASPARRLGTLRLLRRARWWWAVVLTGIASSLHIVALHFGPLTVVQPLGALTLVLALTLSAALAGRRVVRAEWLGVALTMAGLGLLLHLTTAEGPRIALSSSEVRALTVVAVGIMAGLVVAAMGAKRLVTRSLVHAAAAGVAFGVASAMARTVTVRMSDHGWTEAIAPASAIMVGLAFGGLLLAQAAYRAGVGAPLATLTIVNPIVAATIGLQLLGERFVAGAGGAVLAGLAAVVAASGVMLLARNRFIVAPRVPDKMLIAS
;
A
#
# COMPACT_ATOMS: atom_id res chain seq x y z
N MET A 1 8.09 -24.19 -10.96
CA MET A 1 7.55 -22.86 -11.34
C MET A 1 8.70 -21.99 -11.81
N ASN A 2 8.53 -21.20 -12.87
CA ASN A 2 9.54 -20.21 -13.27
C ASN A 2 9.55 -19.02 -12.29
N ALA A 3 10.64 -18.24 -12.24
CA ALA A 3 10.81 -17.13 -11.29
C ALA A 3 9.64 -16.14 -11.32
N TRP A 4 9.13 -15.84 -12.51
CA TRP A 4 7.96 -14.98 -12.68
C TRP A 4 6.70 -15.51 -11.98
N GLY A 5 6.37 -16.80 -12.13
CA GLY A 5 5.23 -17.41 -11.45
C GLY A 5 5.37 -17.43 -9.92
N ILE A 6 6.61 -17.51 -9.40
CA ILE A 6 6.89 -17.39 -7.96
C ILE A 6 6.60 -15.96 -7.49
N ALA A 7 7.11 -14.95 -8.21
CA ALA A 7 6.88 -13.54 -7.88
C ALA A 7 5.38 -13.20 -7.85
N VAL A 8 4.61 -13.65 -8.85
CA VAL A 8 3.16 -13.42 -8.91
C VAL A 8 2.43 -14.08 -7.72
N THR A 9 2.73 -15.36 -7.45
CA THR A 9 2.09 -16.10 -6.34
C THR A 9 2.36 -15.44 -4.99
N LEU A 10 3.62 -15.08 -4.73
CA LEU A 10 4.01 -14.41 -3.49
C LEU A 10 3.38 -13.02 -3.37
N SER A 11 3.24 -12.29 -4.48
CA SER A 11 2.58 -10.97 -4.49
C SER A 11 1.09 -11.07 -4.15
N ILE A 12 0.39 -12.08 -4.67
CA ILE A 12 -1.02 -12.32 -4.35
C ILE A 12 -1.19 -12.72 -2.87
N ALA A 13 -0.30 -13.58 -2.36
CA ALA A 13 -0.29 -13.94 -0.94
C ALA A 13 -0.03 -12.70 -0.07
N ALA A 14 0.98 -11.89 -0.39
CA ALA A 14 1.27 -10.63 0.27
C ALA A 14 0.06 -9.69 0.27
N ALA A 15 -0.61 -9.53 -0.88
CA ALA A 15 -1.78 -8.69 -1.01
C ALA A 15 -2.94 -9.13 -0.10
N THR A 16 -3.10 -10.44 0.11
CA THR A 16 -4.11 -11.04 1.00
C THR A 16 -3.83 -10.73 2.48
N PHE A 17 -2.57 -10.85 2.92
CA PHE A 17 -2.18 -10.48 4.27
C PHE A 17 -2.28 -8.97 4.52
N HIS A 18 -1.86 -8.15 3.54
CA HIS A 18 -2.03 -6.69 3.62
C HIS A 18 -3.52 -6.29 3.67
N ALA A 19 -4.38 -6.95 2.90
CA ALA A 19 -5.82 -6.69 2.93
C ALA A 19 -6.40 -6.98 4.31
N SER A 20 -6.04 -8.14 4.88
CA SER A 20 -6.44 -8.54 6.24
C SER A 20 -5.94 -7.54 7.28
N ALA A 21 -4.67 -7.10 7.17
CA ALA A 21 -4.10 -6.07 8.03
C ALA A 21 -4.90 -4.76 7.93
N ALA A 22 -5.20 -4.27 6.72
CA ALA A 22 -5.93 -3.03 6.50
C ALA A 22 -7.34 -3.06 7.13
N VAL A 23 -8.07 -4.18 7.00
CA VAL A 23 -9.38 -4.36 7.67
C VAL A 23 -9.24 -4.38 9.18
N PHE A 24 -8.20 -5.02 9.71
CA PHE A 24 -7.93 -5.03 11.14
C PHE A 24 -7.58 -3.62 11.67
N GLN A 25 -6.76 -2.87 10.93
CA GLN A 25 -6.42 -1.49 11.22
C GLN A 25 -7.65 -0.58 11.18
N GLU A 26 -8.56 -0.75 10.22
CA GLU A 26 -9.84 -0.02 10.14
C GLU A 26 -10.68 -0.24 11.41
N ARG A 27 -10.85 -1.50 11.83
CA ARG A 27 -11.59 -1.83 13.06
C ARG A 27 -10.96 -1.20 14.30
N ILE A 28 -9.64 -1.24 14.41
CA ILE A 28 -8.92 -0.53 15.48
C ILE A 28 -9.18 0.98 15.36
N ALA A 29 -9.08 1.57 14.18
CA ALA A 29 -9.22 3.02 13.98
C ALA A 29 -10.64 3.51 14.36
N GLY A 30 -11.68 2.79 13.93
CA GLY A 30 -13.08 3.12 14.19
C GLY A 30 -13.46 3.03 15.68
N ALA A 31 -12.94 2.06 16.42
CA ALA A 31 -13.18 1.90 17.86
C ALA A 31 -12.67 3.07 18.72
N HIS A 32 -11.86 3.98 18.16
CA HIS A 32 -11.28 5.12 18.88
C HIS A 32 -11.91 6.47 18.51
N SER A 33 -12.90 6.51 17.62
CA SER A 33 -13.57 7.75 17.20
C SER A 33 -14.67 8.22 18.18
N ALA A 34 -15.10 7.39 19.13
CA ALA A 34 -16.22 7.67 20.05
C ALA A 34 -15.86 8.51 21.30
N SER A 35 -14.67 9.10 21.41
CA SER A 35 -14.28 9.83 22.64
C SER A 35 -13.49 11.12 22.32
N PRO A 36 -14.08 12.31 22.54
CA PRO A 36 -13.50 13.61 22.17
C PRO A 36 -12.18 13.99 22.87
N ALA A 37 -11.84 13.32 23.98
CA ALA A 37 -10.84 13.81 24.94
C ALA A 37 -9.40 13.30 24.74
N ARG A 38 -9.05 12.55 23.68
CA ARG A 38 -7.74 11.87 23.62
C ARG A 38 -6.96 12.17 22.34
N ARG A 39 -6.35 13.36 22.30
CA ARG A 39 -5.47 13.87 21.22
C ARG A 39 -4.09 13.18 21.11
N LEU A 40 -3.74 12.29 22.04
CA LEU A 40 -2.58 11.39 21.94
C LEU A 40 -3.11 10.01 21.53
N GLY A 41 -3.13 9.58 20.27
CA GLY A 41 -2.14 9.69 19.19
C GLY A 41 -1.79 8.25 18.79
N THR A 42 -1.59 7.93 17.50
CA THR A 42 -1.36 6.56 16.98
C THR A 42 -0.35 5.74 17.79
N LEU A 43 0.60 6.40 18.46
CA LEU A 43 1.60 5.79 19.37
C LEU A 43 1.02 5.09 20.61
N ARG A 44 -0.18 5.45 21.08
CA ARG A 44 -0.83 4.71 22.19
C ARG A 44 -1.31 3.32 21.75
N LEU A 45 -1.38 3.05 20.44
CA LEU A 45 -1.71 1.73 19.92
C LEU A 45 -0.62 0.69 20.21
N LEU A 46 0.63 1.13 20.33
CA LEU A 46 1.78 0.26 20.66
C LEU A 46 1.57 -0.52 21.97
N ARG A 47 0.76 0.04 22.89
CA ARG A 47 0.43 -0.56 24.19
C ARG A 47 -0.75 -1.54 24.15
N ARG A 48 -1.38 -1.74 22.99
CA ARG A 48 -2.56 -2.60 22.87
C ARG A 48 -2.19 -3.90 22.16
N ALA A 49 -2.33 -5.03 22.85
CA ALA A 49 -2.05 -6.36 22.30
C ALA A 49 -2.70 -6.59 20.92
N ARG A 50 -3.96 -6.18 20.75
CA ARG A 50 -4.66 -6.29 19.46
C ARG A 50 -3.95 -5.57 18.32
N TRP A 51 -3.32 -4.42 18.53
CA TRP A 51 -2.65 -3.68 17.44
C TRP A 51 -1.49 -4.49 16.83
N TRP A 52 -0.83 -5.32 17.62
CA TRP A 52 0.25 -6.19 17.15
C TRP A 52 -0.22 -7.22 16.12
N TRP A 53 -1.51 -7.60 16.06
CA TRP A 53 -2.02 -8.42 14.96
C TRP A 53 -1.91 -7.71 13.62
N ALA A 54 -2.22 -6.41 13.54
CA ALA A 54 -2.04 -5.64 12.32
C ALA A 54 -0.55 -5.55 11.93
N VAL A 55 0.34 -5.41 12.92
CA VAL A 55 1.80 -5.39 12.69
C VAL A 55 2.29 -6.73 12.17
N VAL A 56 1.91 -7.83 12.79
CA VAL A 56 2.32 -9.19 12.36
C VAL A 56 1.81 -9.49 10.96
N LEU A 57 0.53 -9.22 10.66
CA LEU A 57 -0.03 -9.41 9.32
C LEU A 57 0.70 -8.55 8.28
N THR A 58 1.01 -7.29 8.61
CA THR A 58 1.80 -6.40 7.75
C THR A 58 3.22 -6.90 7.57
N GLY A 59 3.85 -7.43 8.63
CA GLY A 59 5.19 -8.00 8.59
C GLY A 59 5.25 -9.21 7.68
N ILE A 60 4.30 -10.14 7.80
CA ILE A 60 4.18 -11.31 6.91
C ILE A 60 4.00 -10.85 5.46
N ALA A 61 3.07 -9.91 5.22
CA ALA A 61 2.83 -9.37 3.89
C ALA A 61 4.09 -8.72 3.29
N SER A 62 4.81 -7.92 4.08
CA SER A 62 6.02 -7.23 3.67
C SER A 62 7.15 -8.21 3.37
N SER A 63 7.31 -9.26 4.19
CA SER A 63 8.29 -10.32 3.94
C SER A 63 8.00 -11.05 2.63
N LEU A 64 6.75 -11.44 2.38
CA LEU A 64 6.35 -12.07 1.13
C LEU A 64 6.59 -11.15 -0.07
N HIS A 65 6.32 -9.85 0.07
CA HIS A 65 6.59 -8.84 -0.95
C HIS A 65 8.10 -8.69 -1.25
N ILE A 66 8.94 -8.62 -0.22
CA ILE A 66 10.41 -8.58 -0.36
C ILE A 66 10.91 -9.82 -1.10
N VAL A 67 10.43 -11.01 -0.73
CA VAL A 67 10.80 -12.25 -1.43
C VAL A 67 10.29 -12.24 -2.88
N ALA A 68 9.09 -11.72 -3.15
CA ALA A 68 8.61 -11.56 -4.52
C ALA A 68 9.53 -10.66 -5.37
N LEU A 69 10.09 -9.59 -4.79
CA LEU A 69 11.04 -8.69 -5.45
C LEU A 69 12.40 -9.34 -5.74
N HIS A 70 12.74 -10.45 -5.08
CA HIS A 70 13.91 -11.25 -5.47
C HIS A 70 13.67 -11.99 -6.79
N PHE A 71 12.44 -12.47 -7.02
CA PHE A 71 12.07 -13.28 -8.19
C PHE A 71 11.51 -12.47 -9.38
N GLY A 72 11.10 -11.22 -9.17
CA GLY A 72 10.52 -10.37 -10.21
C GLY A 72 10.86 -8.89 -10.04
N PRO A 73 10.75 -8.09 -11.12
CA PRO A 73 11.04 -6.66 -11.05
C PRO A 73 9.94 -5.89 -10.29
N LEU A 74 10.29 -4.70 -9.81
CA LEU A 74 9.38 -3.86 -9.03
C LEU A 74 8.16 -3.45 -9.88
N THR A 75 8.37 -3.19 -11.17
CA THR A 75 7.29 -2.92 -12.16
C THR A 75 6.26 -4.03 -12.31
N VAL A 76 6.57 -5.29 -11.97
CA VAL A 76 5.63 -6.43 -11.97
C VAL A 76 4.97 -6.62 -10.61
N VAL A 77 5.77 -6.58 -9.55
CA VAL A 77 5.32 -6.88 -8.17
C VAL A 77 4.42 -5.77 -7.62
N GLN A 78 4.74 -4.50 -7.90
CA GLN A 78 4.03 -3.36 -7.31
C GLN A 78 2.57 -3.22 -7.79
N PRO A 79 2.24 -3.39 -9.09
CA PRO A 79 0.87 -3.38 -9.55
C PRO A 79 0.01 -4.46 -8.87
N LEU A 80 0.54 -5.67 -8.65
CA LEU A 80 -0.20 -6.74 -7.97
C LEU A 80 -0.60 -6.36 -6.53
N GLY A 81 0.11 -5.42 -5.90
CA GLY A 81 -0.29 -4.81 -4.64
C GLY A 81 -1.67 -4.12 -4.68
N ALA A 82 -2.17 -3.73 -5.86
CA ALA A 82 -3.52 -3.17 -5.99
C ALA A 82 -4.64 -4.16 -5.65
N LEU A 83 -4.36 -5.47 -5.69
CA LEU A 83 -5.26 -6.51 -5.21
C LEU A 83 -5.59 -6.34 -3.72
N THR A 84 -4.70 -5.72 -2.93
CA THR A 84 -4.95 -5.43 -1.52
C THR A 84 -6.25 -4.64 -1.32
N LEU A 85 -6.53 -3.64 -2.16
CA LEU A 85 -7.77 -2.88 -2.04
C LEU A 85 -8.99 -3.75 -2.34
N VAL A 86 -8.95 -4.49 -3.45
CA VAL A 86 -10.04 -5.38 -3.87
C VAL A 86 -10.36 -6.35 -2.74
N LEU A 87 -9.35 -7.05 -2.23
CA LEU A 87 -9.47 -8.03 -1.17
C LEU A 87 -9.90 -7.41 0.16
N ALA A 88 -9.40 -6.22 0.52
CA ALA A 88 -9.77 -5.56 1.76
C ALA A 88 -11.24 -5.12 1.74
N LEU A 89 -11.70 -4.61 0.61
CA LEU A 89 -13.08 -4.16 0.44
C LEU A 89 -14.06 -5.33 0.43
N THR A 90 -13.74 -6.42 -0.28
CA THR A 90 -14.57 -7.64 -0.28
C THR A 90 -14.61 -8.30 1.09
N LEU A 91 -13.45 -8.47 1.74
CA LEU A 91 -13.35 -9.01 3.10
C LEU A 91 -14.18 -8.18 4.08
N SER A 92 -14.10 -6.86 3.99
CA SER A 92 -14.89 -6.00 4.84
C SER A 92 -16.39 -6.06 4.59
N ALA A 93 -16.81 -6.13 3.32
CA ALA A 93 -18.21 -6.25 2.96
C ALA A 93 -18.80 -7.57 3.47
N ALA A 94 -18.05 -8.67 3.32
CA ALA A 94 -18.40 -9.99 3.85
C ALA A 94 -18.54 -9.95 5.39
N LEU A 95 -17.57 -9.35 6.09
CA LEU A 95 -17.61 -9.20 7.54
C LEU A 95 -18.74 -8.27 8.04
N ALA A 96 -19.28 -7.42 7.16
CA ALA A 96 -20.43 -6.55 7.45
C ALA A 96 -21.77 -7.14 6.97
N GLY A 97 -21.79 -8.38 6.44
CA GLY A 97 -23.00 -9.02 5.92
C GLY A 97 -23.61 -8.33 4.68
N ARG A 98 -22.84 -7.51 3.97
CA ARG A 98 -23.29 -6.75 2.79
C ARG A 98 -23.05 -7.54 1.51
N ARG A 99 -24.02 -7.47 0.58
CA ARG A 99 -23.85 -7.98 -0.79
C ARG A 99 -23.03 -7.01 -1.63
N VAL A 100 -22.17 -7.57 -2.49
CA VAL A 100 -21.37 -6.83 -3.45
C VAL A 100 -22.25 -6.37 -4.62
N VAL A 101 -22.23 -5.08 -4.96
CA VAL A 101 -23.06 -4.50 -6.03
C VAL A 101 -22.36 -4.54 -7.40
N ARG A 102 -23.14 -4.43 -8.49
CA ARG A 102 -22.60 -4.50 -9.87
C ARG A 102 -21.44 -3.55 -10.15
N ALA A 103 -21.50 -2.34 -9.59
CA ALA A 103 -20.44 -1.35 -9.77
C ALA A 103 -19.13 -1.74 -9.03
N GLU A 104 -19.21 -2.51 -7.95
CA GLU A 104 -18.02 -3.10 -7.32
C GLU A 104 -17.43 -4.20 -8.22
N TRP A 105 -18.25 -5.04 -8.85
CA TRP A 105 -17.79 -6.01 -9.85
C TRP A 105 -17.12 -5.37 -11.07
N LEU A 106 -17.67 -4.27 -11.58
CA LEU A 106 -17.02 -3.49 -12.63
C LEU A 106 -15.66 -2.94 -12.17
N GLY A 107 -15.58 -2.47 -10.92
CA GLY A 107 -14.31 -1.99 -10.36
C GLY A 107 -13.27 -3.11 -10.22
N VAL A 108 -13.68 -4.31 -9.84
CA VAL A 108 -12.81 -5.51 -9.86
C VAL A 108 -12.35 -5.80 -11.29
N ALA A 109 -13.27 -5.84 -12.25
CA ALA A 109 -12.94 -6.14 -13.64
C ALA A 109 -11.94 -5.13 -14.23
N LEU A 110 -12.16 -3.82 -14.02
CA LEU A 110 -11.23 -2.77 -14.46
C LEU A 110 -9.87 -2.90 -13.77
N THR A 111 -9.84 -3.20 -12.48
CA THR A 111 -8.59 -3.42 -11.74
C THR A 111 -7.82 -4.60 -12.34
N MET A 112 -8.48 -5.75 -12.52
CA MET A 112 -7.85 -6.95 -13.09
C MET A 112 -7.38 -6.73 -14.53
N ALA A 113 -8.17 -6.01 -15.36
CA ALA A 113 -7.81 -5.71 -16.73
C ALA A 113 -6.57 -4.80 -16.82
N GLY A 114 -6.53 -3.71 -16.04
CA GLY A 114 -5.38 -2.81 -16.00
C GLY A 114 -4.12 -3.49 -15.47
N LEU A 115 -4.25 -4.34 -14.44
CA LEU A 115 -3.14 -5.15 -13.93
C LEU A 115 -2.65 -6.18 -14.95
N GLY A 116 -3.55 -6.89 -15.62
CA GLY A 116 -3.19 -7.85 -16.67
C GLY A 116 -2.43 -7.18 -17.81
N LEU A 117 -2.86 -5.98 -18.22
CA LEU A 117 -2.16 -5.21 -19.24
C LEU A 117 -0.78 -4.73 -18.77
N LEU A 118 -0.64 -4.25 -17.53
CA LEU A 118 0.66 -3.89 -16.95
C LEU A 118 1.63 -5.08 -16.93
N LEU A 119 1.16 -6.27 -16.52
CA LEU A 119 1.96 -7.49 -16.51
C LEU A 119 2.40 -7.91 -17.92
N HIS A 120 1.60 -7.62 -18.94
CA HIS A 120 1.96 -7.91 -20.33
C HIS A 120 2.99 -6.93 -20.90
N LEU A 121 3.02 -5.69 -20.40
CA LEU A 121 3.91 -4.61 -20.84
C LEU A 121 5.22 -4.53 -20.06
N THR A 122 5.44 -5.41 -19.10
CA THR A 122 6.63 -5.45 -18.24
C THR A 122 7.46 -6.69 -18.55
N THR A 123 8.77 -6.54 -18.65
CA THR A 123 9.66 -7.69 -18.88
C THR A 123 9.84 -8.46 -17.57
N ALA A 124 9.91 -9.79 -17.65
CA ALA A 124 10.27 -10.62 -16.49
C ALA A 124 11.73 -10.42 -16.06
N GLU A 125 12.58 -10.03 -17.02
CA GLU A 125 13.99 -9.73 -16.82
C GLU A 125 14.19 -8.22 -16.82
N GLY A 126 14.55 -7.68 -15.65
CA GLY A 126 14.94 -6.29 -15.48
C GLY A 126 16.36 -6.21 -14.92
N PRO A 127 17.05 -5.06 -15.06
CA PRO A 127 18.36 -4.88 -14.50
C PRO A 127 18.38 -5.18 -12.99
N ARG A 128 19.44 -5.84 -12.54
CA ARG A 128 19.73 -6.03 -11.11
C ARG A 128 20.59 -4.88 -10.61
N ILE A 129 20.01 -3.68 -10.63
CA ILE A 129 20.67 -2.46 -10.14
C ILE A 129 20.17 -2.18 -8.73
N ALA A 130 21.12 -1.91 -7.83
CA ALA A 130 20.86 -1.47 -6.47
C ALA A 130 21.19 0.02 -6.34
N LEU A 131 20.40 0.76 -5.55
CA LEU A 131 20.74 2.14 -5.21
C LEU A 131 22.12 2.21 -4.56
N SER A 132 22.91 3.22 -4.91
CA SER A 132 24.13 3.58 -4.20
C SER A 132 23.81 4.10 -2.80
N SER A 133 24.79 4.09 -1.89
CA SER A 133 24.62 4.64 -0.54
C SER A 133 24.25 6.13 -0.54
N SER A 134 24.65 6.88 -1.57
CA SER A 134 24.28 8.30 -1.73
C SER A 134 22.81 8.47 -2.13
N GLU A 135 22.31 7.66 -3.05
CA GLU A 135 20.91 7.64 -3.47
C GLU A 135 20.00 7.18 -2.34
N VAL A 136 20.41 6.16 -1.57
CA VAL A 136 19.67 5.73 -0.37
C VAL A 136 19.47 6.90 0.59
N ARG A 137 20.54 7.66 0.89
CA ARG A 137 20.45 8.84 1.78
C ARG A 137 19.57 9.93 1.19
N ALA A 138 19.80 10.31 -0.06
CA ALA A 138 19.04 11.37 -0.73
C ALA A 138 17.55 11.03 -0.77
N LEU A 139 17.20 9.81 -1.17
CA LEU A 139 15.83 9.33 -1.24
C LEU A 139 15.18 9.28 0.14
N THR A 140 15.92 8.89 1.18
CA THR A 140 15.44 8.91 2.57
C THR A 140 15.09 10.33 3.01
N VAL A 141 15.97 11.30 2.76
CA VAL A 141 15.73 12.71 3.12
C VAL A 141 14.51 13.26 2.39
N VAL A 142 14.40 13.02 1.09
CA VAL A 142 13.25 13.45 0.27
C VAL A 142 11.96 12.80 0.78
N ALA A 143 11.96 11.49 1.02
CA ALA A 143 10.81 10.75 1.52
C ALA A 143 10.34 11.28 2.87
N VAL A 144 11.26 11.46 3.82
CA VAL A 144 10.95 12.00 5.15
C VAL A 144 10.42 13.43 5.06
N GLY A 145 11.02 14.28 4.21
CA GLY A 145 10.54 15.64 3.98
C GLY A 145 9.12 15.69 3.42
N ILE A 146 8.82 14.88 2.40
CA ILE A 146 7.46 14.77 1.83
C ILE A 146 6.47 14.26 2.88
N MET A 147 6.81 13.19 3.61
CA MET A 147 5.96 12.65 4.66
C MET A 147 5.69 13.69 5.75
N ALA A 148 6.72 14.42 6.20
CA ALA A 148 6.58 15.47 7.21
C ALA A 148 5.67 16.60 6.70
N GLY A 149 5.86 17.07 5.47
CA GLY A 149 5.00 18.08 4.85
C GLY A 149 3.54 17.64 4.75
N LEU A 150 3.29 16.40 4.34
CA LEU A 150 1.94 15.82 4.29
C LEU A 150 1.33 15.68 5.70
N VAL A 151 2.11 15.28 6.70
CA VAL A 151 1.62 15.23 8.09
C VAL A 151 1.25 16.63 8.59
N VAL A 152 2.06 17.65 8.29
CA VAL A 152 1.74 19.05 8.60
C VAL A 152 0.46 19.51 7.90
N ALA A 153 0.31 19.22 6.61
CA ALA A 153 -0.91 19.52 5.86
C ALA A 153 -2.15 18.81 6.47
N ALA A 154 -1.99 17.56 6.91
CA ALA A 154 -3.04 16.79 7.56
C ALA A 154 -3.44 17.39 8.93
N MET A 155 -2.52 18.03 9.64
CA MET A 155 -2.82 18.75 10.89
C MET A 155 -3.65 20.02 10.66
N GLY A 156 -3.45 20.70 9.52
CA GLY A 156 -4.25 21.86 9.11
C GLY A 156 -5.63 21.52 8.52
N ALA A 157 -5.86 20.25 8.15
CA ALA A 157 -7.10 19.83 7.50
C ALA A 157 -8.29 19.79 8.48
N LYS A 158 -9.35 20.56 8.19
CA LYS A 158 -10.57 20.64 9.01
C LYS A 158 -11.48 19.41 8.87
N ARG A 159 -11.55 18.80 7.69
CA ARG A 159 -12.41 17.64 7.41
C ARG A 159 -11.66 16.33 7.67
N LEU A 160 -12.27 15.42 8.42
CA LEU A 160 -11.68 14.10 8.74
C LEU A 160 -11.30 13.32 7.48
N VAL A 161 -12.16 13.33 6.45
CA VAL A 161 -11.89 12.67 5.18
C VAL A 161 -10.63 13.23 4.51
N THR A 162 -10.50 14.56 4.42
CA THR A 162 -9.31 15.19 3.85
C THR A 162 -8.05 14.79 4.62
N ARG A 163 -8.09 14.88 5.95
CA ARG A 163 -6.98 14.45 6.80
C ARG A 163 -6.60 12.98 6.58
N SER A 164 -7.60 12.11 6.45
CA SER A 164 -7.41 10.68 6.18
C SER A 164 -6.74 10.43 4.82
N LEU A 165 -7.17 11.12 3.77
CA LEU A 165 -6.55 11.00 2.45
C LEU A 165 -5.10 11.49 2.43
N VAL A 166 -4.80 12.58 3.13
CA VAL A 166 -3.42 13.11 3.23
C VAL A 166 -2.51 12.13 4.01
N HIS A 167 -2.99 11.55 5.11
CA HIS A 167 -2.24 10.49 5.81
C HIS A 167 -2.04 9.24 4.94
N ALA A 168 -3.04 8.85 4.14
CA ALA A 168 -2.90 7.75 3.19
C ALA A 168 -1.88 8.04 2.08
N ALA A 169 -1.84 9.26 1.56
CA ALA A 169 -0.82 9.67 0.61
C ALA A 169 0.59 9.59 1.22
N ALA A 170 0.75 10.07 2.46
CA ALA A 170 2.03 9.96 3.18
C ALA A 170 2.44 8.50 3.41
N ALA A 171 1.49 7.64 3.77
CA ALA A 171 1.72 6.19 3.87
C ALA A 171 2.14 5.59 2.52
N GLY A 172 1.48 5.98 1.43
CA GLY A 172 1.82 5.55 0.08
C GLY A 172 3.25 5.92 -0.32
N VAL A 173 3.69 7.14 -0.01
CA VAL A 173 5.09 7.57 -0.20
C VAL A 173 6.05 6.71 0.62
N ALA A 174 5.74 6.51 1.90
CA ALA A 174 6.57 5.69 2.80
C ALA A 174 6.76 4.26 2.25
N PHE A 175 5.66 3.62 1.86
CA PHE A 175 5.68 2.26 1.32
C PHE A 175 6.35 2.17 -0.04
N GLY A 176 6.15 3.15 -0.94
CA GLY A 176 6.79 3.14 -2.26
C GLY A 176 8.30 3.25 -2.18
N VAL A 177 8.80 4.12 -1.30
CA VAL A 177 10.23 4.22 -1.03
C VAL A 177 10.75 2.95 -0.34
N ALA A 178 10.00 2.40 0.62
CA ALA A 178 10.37 1.14 1.26
C ALA A 178 10.47 -0.02 0.25
N SER A 179 9.57 -0.12 -0.73
CA SER A 179 9.65 -1.14 -1.80
C SER A 179 10.89 -0.96 -2.68
N ALA A 180 11.28 0.27 -3.00
CA ALA A 180 12.54 0.52 -3.73
C ALA A 180 13.79 0.15 -2.91
N MET A 181 13.76 0.42 -1.59
CA MET A 181 14.80 -0.03 -0.68
C MET A 181 14.81 -1.57 -0.56
N ALA A 182 13.65 -2.21 -0.51
CA ALA A 182 13.53 -3.67 -0.51
C ALA A 182 14.17 -4.27 -1.77
N ARG A 183 13.88 -3.72 -2.96
CA ARG A 183 14.53 -4.14 -4.20
C ARG A 183 16.05 -3.97 -4.11
N THR A 184 16.53 -2.83 -3.64
CA THR A 184 17.96 -2.56 -3.40
C THR A 184 18.59 -3.61 -2.49
N VAL A 185 17.97 -3.90 -1.35
CA VAL A 185 18.44 -4.90 -0.39
C VAL A 185 18.46 -6.30 -1.01
N THR A 186 17.40 -6.71 -1.73
CA THR A 186 17.35 -8.02 -2.38
C THR A 186 18.43 -8.22 -3.44
N VAL A 187 18.75 -7.17 -4.21
CA VAL A 187 19.85 -7.20 -5.20
C VAL A 187 21.18 -7.31 -4.47
N ARG A 188 21.46 -6.44 -3.50
CA ARG A 188 22.73 -6.46 -2.75
C ARG A 188 22.96 -7.78 -2.02
N MET A 189 21.92 -8.37 -1.43
CA MET A 189 21.99 -9.68 -0.79
C MET A 189 22.30 -10.80 -1.78
N SER A 190 21.81 -10.70 -3.01
CA SER A 190 22.11 -11.69 -4.06
C SER A 190 23.57 -11.60 -4.50
N ASP A 191 24.14 -10.38 -4.52
CA ASP A 191 25.51 -10.13 -4.98
C ASP A 191 26.57 -10.30 -3.87
N HIS A 192 26.25 -9.95 -2.62
CA HIS A 192 27.21 -9.85 -1.51
C HIS A 192 26.84 -10.70 -0.28
N GLY A 193 25.72 -11.41 -0.31
CA GLY A 193 25.27 -12.32 0.75
C GLY A 193 24.41 -11.68 1.85
N TRP A 194 24.08 -12.48 2.87
CA TRP A 194 23.07 -12.16 3.89
C TRP A 194 23.44 -11.02 4.85
N THR A 195 24.70 -10.59 4.90
CA THR A 195 25.13 -9.45 5.73
C THR A 195 24.45 -8.14 5.31
N GLU A 196 24.05 -8.03 4.04
CA GLU A 196 23.27 -6.89 3.54
C GLU A 196 21.85 -6.82 4.13
N ALA A 197 21.32 -7.93 4.69
CA ALA A 197 20.03 -7.94 5.36
C ALA A 197 20.00 -7.04 6.61
N ILE A 198 21.16 -6.81 7.23
CA ILE A 198 21.32 -5.95 8.41
C ILE A 198 21.98 -4.58 8.08
N ALA A 199 22.14 -4.27 6.80
CA ALA A 199 22.70 -2.99 6.37
C ALA A 199 21.79 -1.79 6.71
N PRO A 200 22.32 -0.56 6.74
CA PRO A 200 21.53 0.64 7.02
C PRO A 200 20.29 0.82 6.11
N ALA A 201 20.38 0.38 4.85
CA ALA A 201 19.26 0.42 3.91
C ALA A 201 18.07 -0.43 4.40
N SER A 202 18.33 -1.59 5.00
CA SER A 202 17.31 -2.48 5.59
C SER A 202 16.65 -1.84 6.82
N ALA A 203 17.43 -1.18 7.67
CA ALA A 203 16.89 -0.45 8.83
C ALA A 203 16.00 0.72 8.38
N ILE A 204 16.42 1.48 7.37
CA ILE A 204 15.63 2.57 6.78
C ILE A 204 14.34 2.03 6.16
N MET A 205 14.44 0.94 5.38
CA MET A 205 13.29 0.26 4.79
C MET A 205 12.25 -0.12 5.86
N VAL A 206 12.68 -0.77 6.94
CA VAL A 206 11.80 -1.16 8.05
C VAL A 206 11.20 0.07 8.73
N GLY A 207 11.99 1.12 8.97
CA GLY A 207 11.52 2.38 9.55
C GLY A 207 10.45 3.06 8.68
N LEU A 208 10.65 3.12 7.37
CA LEU A 208 9.69 3.65 6.41
C LEU A 208 8.41 2.81 6.35
N ALA A 209 8.53 1.47 6.30
CA ALA A 209 7.38 0.57 6.30
C ALA A 209 6.56 0.71 7.60
N PHE A 210 7.23 0.80 8.74
CA PHE A 210 6.57 0.98 10.03
C PHE A 210 5.94 2.38 10.15
N GLY A 211 6.62 3.44 9.71
CA GLY A 211 6.06 4.78 9.62
C GLY A 211 4.83 4.83 8.73
N GLY A 212 4.89 4.18 7.55
CA GLY A 212 3.77 4.00 6.63
C GLY A 212 2.59 3.27 7.30
N LEU A 213 2.86 2.22 8.08
CA LEU A 213 1.83 1.49 8.82
C LEU A 213 1.09 2.39 9.83
N LEU A 214 1.82 3.23 10.56
CA LEU A 214 1.25 4.20 11.51
C LEU A 214 0.44 5.29 10.79
N LEU A 215 0.93 5.77 9.64
CA LEU A 215 0.22 6.74 8.80
C LEU A 215 -1.07 6.13 8.21
N ALA A 216 -1.02 4.90 7.72
CA ALA A 216 -2.19 4.15 7.25
C ALA A 216 -3.21 3.94 8.38
N GLN A 217 -2.76 3.59 9.58
CA GLN A 217 -3.61 3.49 10.76
C GLN A 217 -4.34 4.81 11.08
N ALA A 218 -3.65 5.95 10.94
CA ALA A 218 -4.26 7.27 11.09
C ALA A 218 -5.24 7.59 9.95
N ALA A 219 -4.94 7.13 8.74
CA ALA A 219 -5.75 7.32 7.55
C ALA A 219 -7.10 6.59 7.65
N TYR A 220 -7.13 5.36 8.17
CA TYR A 220 -8.36 4.55 8.23
C TYR A 220 -9.39 4.98 9.27
N ARG A 221 -9.18 6.10 9.98
CA ARG A 221 -10.16 6.68 10.91
C ARG A 221 -11.46 7.12 10.23
N ALA A 222 -11.42 7.44 8.93
CA ALA A 222 -12.59 7.75 8.11
C ALA A 222 -13.17 6.51 7.38
N GLY A 223 -12.71 5.30 7.74
CA GLY A 223 -12.95 4.07 6.98
C GLY A 223 -11.80 3.74 6.03
N VAL A 224 -11.72 2.47 5.63
CA VAL A 224 -10.59 1.95 4.84
C VAL A 224 -10.66 2.32 3.36
N GLY A 225 -11.86 2.49 2.78
CA GLY A 225 -12.06 2.47 1.33
C GLY A 225 -11.27 3.55 0.56
N ALA A 226 -11.62 4.82 0.71
CA ALA A 226 -10.92 5.89 0.00
C ALA A 226 -9.45 6.04 0.42
N PRO A 227 -9.07 5.96 1.71
CA PRO A 227 -7.67 6.02 2.11
C PRO A 227 -6.82 4.86 1.55
N LEU A 228 -7.33 3.63 1.55
CA LEU A 228 -6.60 2.49 0.97
C LEU A 228 -6.48 2.65 -0.54
N ALA A 229 -7.51 3.16 -1.24
CA ALA A 229 -7.40 3.49 -2.66
C ALA A 229 -6.33 4.55 -2.94
N THR A 230 -6.26 5.62 -2.12
CA THR A 230 -5.20 6.63 -2.23
C THR A 230 -3.82 6.00 -2.04
N LEU A 231 -3.63 5.18 -1.01
CA LEU A 231 -2.37 4.48 -0.77
C LEU A 231 -2.00 3.57 -1.95
N THR A 232 -2.96 2.77 -2.43
CA THR A 232 -2.80 1.86 -3.57
C THR A 232 -2.46 2.56 -4.89
N ILE A 233 -2.74 3.86 -5.03
CA ILE A 233 -2.34 4.66 -6.20
C ILE A 233 -0.98 5.31 -5.97
N VAL A 234 -0.78 5.97 -4.82
CA VAL A 234 0.44 6.74 -4.54
C VAL A 234 1.66 5.81 -4.43
N ASN A 235 1.50 4.66 -3.79
CA ASN A 235 2.61 3.72 -3.57
C ASN A 235 3.24 3.23 -4.90
N PRO A 236 2.49 2.66 -5.86
CA PRO A 236 3.05 2.28 -7.15
C PRO A 236 3.65 3.43 -7.96
N ILE A 237 3.07 4.64 -7.91
CA ILE A 237 3.64 5.80 -8.62
C ILE A 237 5.04 6.13 -8.08
N VAL A 238 5.18 6.18 -6.75
CA VAL A 238 6.47 6.48 -6.10
C VAL A 238 7.49 5.38 -6.42
N ALA A 239 7.11 4.11 -6.25
CA ALA A 239 7.97 2.96 -6.53
C ALA A 239 8.39 2.90 -8.02
N ALA A 240 7.46 3.09 -8.96
CA ALA A 240 7.75 3.10 -10.39
C ALA A 240 8.65 4.26 -10.79
N THR A 241 8.44 5.45 -10.21
CA THR A 241 9.31 6.62 -10.47
C THR A 241 10.76 6.30 -10.08
N ILE A 242 10.96 5.70 -8.90
CA ILE A 242 12.29 5.29 -8.43
C ILE A 242 12.85 4.15 -9.29
N GLY A 243 12.04 3.16 -9.64
CA GLY A 243 12.43 2.03 -10.48
C GLY A 243 12.95 2.47 -11.84
N LEU A 244 12.22 3.35 -12.52
CA LEU A 244 12.57 3.87 -13.84
C LEU A 244 13.78 4.81 -13.81
N GLN A 245 13.89 5.66 -12.79
CA GLN A 245 14.95 6.69 -12.74
C GLN A 245 16.26 6.19 -12.13
N LEU A 246 16.20 5.36 -11.09
CA LEU A 246 17.36 5.00 -10.28
C LEU A 246 17.72 3.52 -10.32
N LEU A 247 16.75 2.62 -10.62
CA LEU A 247 17.00 1.17 -10.72
C LEU A 247 17.16 0.70 -12.18
N GLY A 248 17.11 1.63 -13.14
CA GLY A 248 17.26 1.34 -14.57
C GLY A 248 16.15 0.45 -15.14
N GLU A 249 15.02 0.29 -14.44
CA GLU A 249 13.89 -0.49 -14.95
C GLU A 249 13.31 0.18 -16.21
N ARG A 250 12.81 -0.64 -17.15
CA ARG A 250 12.24 -0.18 -18.41
C ARG A 250 10.97 -0.96 -18.74
N PHE A 251 10.04 -0.30 -19.41
CA PHE A 251 8.87 -0.96 -20.00
C PHE A 251 9.24 -1.59 -21.34
N VAL A 252 8.52 -2.65 -21.70
CA VAL A 252 8.61 -3.28 -23.04
C VAL A 252 8.29 -2.23 -24.10
N ALA A 253 9.06 -2.14 -25.18
CA ALA A 253 8.89 -1.16 -26.27
C ALA A 253 9.16 0.33 -25.91
N GLY A 254 9.94 0.60 -24.85
CA GLY A 254 10.47 1.94 -24.58
C GLY A 254 9.38 2.97 -24.24
N ALA A 255 9.43 4.16 -24.87
CA ALA A 255 8.49 5.24 -24.58
C ALA A 255 7.02 4.88 -24.90
N GLY A 256 6.78 4.12 -25.98
CA GLY A 256 5.44 3.64 -26.33
C GLY A 256 4.88 2.68 -25.28
N GLY A 257 5.73 1.78 -24.77
CA GLY A 257 5.41 0.92 -23.64
C GLY A 257 5.06 1.67 -22.37
N ALA A 258 5.81 2.73 -22.06
CA ALA A 258 5.56 3.58 -20.90
C ALA A 258 4.19 4.27 -20.98
N VAL A 259 3.78 4.74 -22.16
CA VAL A 259 2.45 5.32 -22.38
C VAL A 259 1.36 4.28 -22.16
N LEU A 260 1.51 3.09 -22.75
CA LEU A 260 0.54 1.99 -22.57
C LEU A 260 0.46 1.52 -21.12
N ALA A 261 1.59 1.45 -20.42
CA ALA A 261 1.65 1.12 -19.00
C ALA A 261 0.97 2.21 -18.15
N GLY A 262 1.16 3.48 -18.50
CA GLY A 262 0.45 4.61 -17.89
C GLY A 262 -1.08 4.48 -18.06
N LEU A 263 -1.55 4.18 -19.26
CA LEU A 263 -2.97 3.94 -19.53
C LEU A 263 -3.51 2.74 -18.75
N ALA A 264 -2.77 1.63 -18.73
CA ALA A 264 -3.12 0.43 -17.97
C ALA A 264 -3.22 0.72 -16.46
N ALA A 265 -2.30 1.52 -15.91
CA ALA A 265 -2.33 1.98 -14.53
C ALA A 265 -3.55 2.88 -14.26
N VAL A 266 -3.93 3.76 -15.20
CA VAL A 266 -5.15 4.57 -15.09
C VAL A 266 -6.41 3.70 -15.08
N VAL A 267 -6.48 2.67 -15.92
CA VAL A 267 -7.59 1.71 -15.92
C VAL A 267 -7.68 0.98 -14.58
N ALA A 268 -6.56 0.49 -14.06
CA ALA A 268 -6.52 -0.18 -12.76
C ALA A 268 -6.94 0.76 -11.63
N ALA A 269 -6.39 1.98 -11.60
CA ALA A 269 -6.73 3.02 -10.62
C ALA A 269 -8.20 3.42 -10.69
N SER A 270 -8.79 3.47 -11.89
CA SER A 270 -10.22 3.77 -12.07
C SER A 270 -11.11 2.68 -11.45
N GLY A 271 -10.74 1.41 -11.64
CA GLY A 271 -11.42 0.28 -11.00
C GLY A 271 -11.36 0.33 -9.46
N VAL A 272 -10.17 0.62 -8.94
CA VAL A 272 -9.90 0.89 -7.51
C VAL A 272 -10.76 2.04 -6.98
N MET A 273 -10.84 3.16 -7.69
CA MET A 273 -11.65 4.32 -7.29
C MET A 273 -13.15 4.02 -7.30
N LEU A 274 -13.63 3.24 -8.28
CA LEU A 274 -15.04 2.84 -8.36
C LEU A 274 -15.43 1.97 -7.16
N LEU A 275 -14.57 1.02 -6.78
CA LEU A 275 -14.71 0.19 -5.58
C LEU A 275 -14.75 1.04 -4.30
N ALA A 276 -13.85 2.02 -4.17
CA ALA A 276 -13.78 2.87 -2.99
C ALA A 276 -14.99 3.80 -2.82
N ARG A 277 -15.55 4.32 -3.92
CA ARG A 277 -16.70 5.25 -3.89
C ARG A 277 -18.00 4.58 -3.44
N ASN A 278 -18.27 3.35 -3.88
CA ASN A 278 -19.53 2.67 -3.57
C ASN A 278 -19.69 2.27 -2.09
N ARG A 279 -18.59 2.26 -1.33
CA ARG A 279 -18.63 1.99 0.11
C ARG A 279 -19.24 3.13 0.93
N PHE A 280 -19.23 4.37 0.41
CA PHE A 280 -19.81 5.53 1.11
C PHE A 280 -21.34 5.60 1.00
N ILE A 281 -21.95 4.93 0.03
CA ILE A 281 -23.38 5.05 -0.27
C ILE A 281 -24.23 4.15 0.65
N VAL A 282 -23.63 3.14 1.31
CA VAL A 282 -24.37 2.12 2.07
C VAL A 282 -23.82 1.95 3.50
N ALA A 283 -23.55 3.06 4.19
CA ALA A 283 -23.41 2.99 5.65
C ALA A 283 -24.78 2.66 6.26
N PRO A 284 -24.89 1.65 7.16
CA PRO A 284 -26.14 1.42 7.88
C PRO A 284 -26.46 2.67 8.71
N ARG A 285 -27.67 3.23 8.54
CA ARG A 285 -28.26 4.06 9.60
C ARG A 285 -28.43 3.15 10.80
N VAL A 286 -27.63 3.33 11.85
CA VAL A 286 -27.93 2.73 13.15
C VAL A 286 -29.27 3.33 13.58
N PRO A 287 -30.32 2.54 13.80
CA PRO A 287 -31.59 3.08 14.29
C PRO A 287 -31.37 3.70 15.68
N ASP A 288 -31.91 4.90 15.91
CA ASP A 288 -31.83 5.66 17.19
C ASP A 288 -32.37 4.88 18.42
N LYS A 289 -32.94 3.69 18.24
CA LYS A 289 -33.57 2.91 19.30
C LYS A 289 -32.62 2.13 20.21
N MET A 290 -31.30 2.23 20.05
CA MET A 290 -30.32 1.60 20.97
C MET A 290 -29.58 2.57 21.89
N LEU A 291 -29.88 3.88 21.86
CA LEU A 291 -29.24 4.87 22.74
C LEU A 291 -29.95 5.11 24.08
N ILE A 292 -30.98 4.32 24.43
CA ILE A 292 -31.74 4.47 25.69
C ILE A 292 -31.69 3.20 26.56
N ALA A 293 -30.72 2.31 26.36
CA ALA A 293 -30.53 1.17 27.25
C ALA A 293 -29.07 0.73 27.35
N SER A 294 -28.27 1.50 28.08
CA SER A 294 -27.20 1.04 28.99
C SER A 294 -26.44 2.23 29.55
#